data_AF-A0A1Y1CEJ8-F1
#
_entry.id   AF-A0A1Y1CEJ8-F1
#
_cell.length_a   1.000
_cell.length_b   1.000
_cell.length_c   1.000
_cell.angle_alpha   90.00
_cell.angle_beta   90.00
_cell.angle_gamma   90.00
#
_symmetry.space_group_name_H-M   'P 1'
#
loop_
_entity.id
_entity.type
_entity.pdbx_description
1 polymer ?
#
loop_
_entity_poly.entity_id
_entity_poly.type
_entity_poly.pdbx_seq_one_letter_code
_entity_poly.pdbx_strand_id
1 'polypeptide(L)' 'MQKTKVTRIEATIYKFFEKMTKTDMLILDDFGLTHLEQQQQLDLMDIIEYRYGITSTIIEPILKLLID' A
#
# COMPACT_ATOMS: atom_id res chain seq x y z
N MET A 1 -3.82 5.61 3.18
CA MET A 1 -2.69 5.39 4.12
C MET A 1 -2.92 5.90 5.56
N GLN A 2 -4.09 6.43 5.93
CA GLN A 2 -4.31 6.87 7.32
C GLN A 2 -4.19 5.74 8.36
N LYS A 3 -4.55 4.50 7.97
CA LYS A 3 -4.45 3.35 8.87
C LYS A 3 -3.00 3.03 9.27
N THR A 4 -2.05 3.08 8.32
CA THR A 4 -0.63 2.84 8.64
C THR A 4 -0.10 3.91 9.60
N LYS A 5 -0.49 5.18 9.39
CA LYS A 5 -0.19 6.29 10.31
C LYS A 5 -0.69 6.04 11.73
N VAL A 6 -1.97 5.67 11.89
CA VAL A 6 -2.55 5.36 13.21
C VAL A 6 -1.82 4.20 13.87
N THR A 7 -1.63 3.08 13.16
CA THR A 7 -0.99 1.89 13.73
C THR A 7 0.49 2.12 14.04
N ARG A 8 1.16 3.07 13.37
CA ARG A 8 2.53 3.47 13.68
C ARG A 8 2.61 4.23 14.99
N ILE A 9 1.70 5.19 15.21
CA ILE A 9 1.61 5.94 16.48
C ILE A 9 1.28 5.00 17.65
N GLU A 10 0.43 4.01 17.41
CA GLU A 10 0.06 3.00 18.40
C GLU A 10 1.12 1.90 18.60
N ALA A 11 2.24 1.92 17.86
CA ALA A 11 3.25 0.87 17.84
C ALA A 11 2.71 -0.54 17.48
N THR A 12 1.62 -0.60 16.70
CA THR A 12 0.94 -1.83 16.25
C THR A 12 1.06 -2.10 14.75
N ILE A 13 1.87 -1.32 14.02
CA ILE A 13 1.99 -1.42 12.56
C ILE A 13 2.38 -2.82 12.05
N TYR A 14 3.21 -3.55 12.81
CA TYR A 14 3.57 -4.93 12.45
C TYR A 14 2.36 -5.87 12.40
N LYS A 15 1.38 -5.71 13.31
CA LYS A 15 0.13 -6.52 13.31
C LYS A 15 -0.72 -6.19 12.09
N PHE A 16 -0.71 -4.92 11.67
CA PHE A 16 -1.39 -4.51 10.45
C PHE A 16 -0.75 -5.15 9.22
N PHE A 17 0.58 -5.13 9.12
CA PHE A 17 1.30 -5.82 8.03
C PHE A 17 1.07 -7.33 8.03
N GLU A 18 1.08 -7.99 9.19
CA GLU A 18 0.76 -9.42 9.30
C GLU A 18 -0.66 -9.75 8.81
N LYS A 19 -1.62 -8.86 9.05
CA LYS A 19 -2.97 -9.02 8.50
C LYS A 19 -2.99 -8.82 6.98
N MET A 20 -2.23 -7.84 6.49
CA MET A 20 -2.10 -7.58 5.06
C MET A 20 -1.49 -8.79 4.34
N THR A 21 -0.44 -9.43 4.86
CA THR A 21 0.18 -10.61 4.21
C THR A 21 -0.77 -11.82 4.11
N LYS A 22 -1.68 -11.98 5.06
CA LYS A 22 -2.71 -13.05 5.05
C LYS A 22 -3.88 -12.78 4.09
N THR A 23 -3.92 -11.61 3.46
CA THR A 23 -4.98 -11.29 2.50
C THR A 23 -4.63 -11.91 1.14
N ASP A 24 -5.46 -12.78 0.59
CA ASP A 24 -5.14 -13.48 -0.67
C ASP A 24 -4.97 -12.50 -1.85
N MET A 25 -5.75 -11.43 -1.87
CA MET A 25 -5.76 -10.43 -2.94
C MET A 25 -5.80 -9.01 -2.38
N LEU A 26 -4.79 -8.20 -2.75
CA LEU A 26 -4.75 -6.77 -2.49
C LEU A 26 -4.97 -6.02 -3.80
N ILE A 27 -5.90 -5.07 -3.82
CA ILE A 27 -6.14 -4.17 -4.95
C ILE A 27 -5.78 -2.76 -4.49
N LEU A 28 -4.84 -2.13 -5.20
CA LEU A 28 -4.53 -0.72 -5.08
C LEU A 28 -5.20 0.02 -6.24
N ASP A 29 -6.40 0.53 -5.98
CA ASP A 29 -7.19 1.30 -6.94
C ASP A 29 -6.76 2.78 -6.94
N ASP A 30 -6.97 3.47 -8.05
CA ASP A 30 -6.64 4.89 -8.24
C ASP A 30 -5.17 5.23 -7.89
N PHE A 31 -4.23 4.31 -8.15
CA PHE A 31 -2.84 4.52 -7.77
C PHE A 31 -2.24 5.70 -8.55
N GLY A 32 -1.72 6.68 -7.82
CA GLY A 32 -1.18 7.93 -8.40
C GLY A 32 -2.18 9.10 -8.47
N LEU A 33 -3.42 8.94 -8.01
CA LEU A 33 -4.38 10.05 -7.93
C LEU A 33 -3.93 11.19 -6.99
N THR A 34 -3.26 10.83 -5.90
CA THR A 34 -2.76 11.77 -4.89
C THR A 34 -1.30 11.47 -4.55
N HIS A 35 -0.54 12.52 -4.25
CA HIS A 35 0.83 12.35 -3.78
C HIS A 35 0.84 11.73 -2.38
N LEU A 36 1.57 10.63 -2.24
CA LEU A 36 1.86 10.02 -0.95
C LEU A 36 3.00 10.79 -0.28
N GLU A 37 2.85 11.08 1.02
CA GLU A 37 3.95 11.59 1.85
C GLU A 37 5.08 10.54 1.90
N GLN A 38 6.31 10.97 2.16
CA GLN A 38 7.48 10.07 2.17
C GLN A 38 7.27 8.83 3.04
N GLN A 39 6.72 9.00 4.25
CA GLN A 39 6.45 7.87 5.14
C GLN A 39 5.40 6.91 4.55
N GLN A 40 4.39 7.43 3.85
CA GLN A 40 3.37 6.61 3.21
C GLN A 40 3.94 5.83 2.01
N GLN A 41 4.90 6.40 1.28
CA GLN A 41 5.61 5.68 0.22
C GLN A 41 6.40 4.49 0.79
N LEU A 42 7.10 4.70 1.91
CA LEU A 42 7.82 3.63 2.62
C LEU A 42 6.85 2.56 3.15
N ASP A 43 5.75 2.97 3.78
CA ASP A 43 4.73 2.03 4.29
C ASP A 43 4.14 1.16 3.16
N LEU A 44 3.94 1.75 1.98
CA LEU A 44 3.44 1.02 0.82
C LEU A 44 4.50 0.06 0.26
N MET A 45 5.77 0.47 0.22
CA MET A 45 6.88 -0.40 -0.17
C MET A 45 6.95 -1.62 0.75
N ASP A 46 6.90 -1.42 2.06
CA ASP A 46 6.88 -2.51 3.04
C ASP A 46 5.72 -3.48 2.74
N ILE A 47 4.50 -2.98 2.53
CA ILE A 47 3.35 -3.84 2.21
C ILE A 47 3.58 -4.66 0.94
N ILE A 48 4.13 -4.05 -0.12
CA ILE A 48 4.40 -4.73 -1.39
C ILE A 48 5.50 -5.79 -1.21
N GLU A 49 6.59 -5.46 -0.52
CA GLU A 49 7.71 -6.39 -0.25
C GLU A 49 7.25 -7.60 0.56
N TYR A 50 6.47 -7.39 1.62
CA TYR A 50 5.94 -8.48 2.44
C TYR A 50 4.95 -9.40 1.69
N ARG A 51 4.31 -8.90 0.62
CA ARG A 51 3.37 -9.67 -0.20
C ARG A 51 4.02 -10.30 -1.43
N TYR A 52 5.20 -9.83 -1.84
CA TYR A 52 5.87 -10.23 -3.06
C TYR A 52 6.12 -11.75 -3.09
N GLY A 53 5.62 -12.41 -4.15
CA GLY A 53 5.78 -13.85 -4.34
C GLY A 53 4.94 -14.74 -3.41
N ILE A 54 4.15 -14.18 -2.49
CA ILE A 54 3.32 -14.94 -1.54
C ILE A 54 1.83 -14.83 -1.88
N THR A 55 1.33 -13.62 -2.14
CA THR A 55 -0.10 -13.35 -2.40
C THR A 55 -0.28 -12.37 -3.56
N SER A 56 -1.44 -12.38 -4.20
CA SER A 56 -1.71 -11.55 -5.37
C SER A 56 -1.86 -10.08 -5.00
N THR A 57 -1.20 -9.19 -5.75
CA THR A 57 -1.36 -7.74 -5.62
C THR A 57 -1.63 -7.17 -7.01
N ILE A 58 -2.76 -6.48 -7.17
CA ILE A 58 -3.13 -5.75 -8.38
C ILE A 58 -3.00 -4.26 -8.09
N ILE A 59 -2.39 -3.54 -9.02
CA ILE A 59 -2.29 -2.09 -8.99
C ILE A 59 -3.01 -1.58 -10.23
N GLU A 60 -4.01 -0.74 -10.02
CA GLU A 60 -4.68 0.04 -11.07
C GLU A 60 -4.09 1.45 -10.97
N PRO A 61 -3.13 1.81 -11.85
CA PRO A 61 -2.60 3.16 -11.89
C PRO A 61 -3.50 4.05 -12.74
N ILE A 62 -3.79 5.25 -12.23
CA ILE A 62 -4.33 6.31 -13.08
C ILE A 62 -3.22 6.75 -14.03
N LEU A 63 -3.25 6.20 -15.24
CA LEU A 63 -2.49 6.75 -16.34
C LEU A 63 -3.20 8.05 -16.74
N LYS A 64 -2.68 9.18 -16.27
CA LYS A 64 -3.06 10.46 -16.86
C LYS A 64 -2.59 10.40 -18.31
N LEU A 65 -3.52 10.10 -19.22
CA LEU A 65 -3.29 10.15 -20.65
C LEU A 65 -2.71 11.54 -20.93
N LEU A 66 -1.40 11.58 -21.15
CA LEU A 66 -0.71 12.71 -21.77
C LEU A 66 -1.18 12.71 -23.23
N ILE A 67 -2.40 13.19 -23.42
CA ILE A 67 -2.86 13.72 -24.69
C ILE A 67 -2.80 15.23 -24.49
N ASP A 68 -1.60 15.78 -24.70
CA ASP A 68 -1.45 17.15 -25.17
C ASP A 68 -1.51 17.12 -26.70
#